data_AF-A0A8S0Q3G3-F1
#
_entry.id   AF-A0A8S0Q3G3-F1
#
_cell.length_a   1.000
_cell.length_b   1.000
_cell.length_c   1.000
_cell.angle_alpha   90.00
_cell.angle_beta   90.00
_cell.angle_gamma   90.00
#
_symmetry.space_group_name_H-M   'P 1'
#
loop_
_entity.id
_entity.type
_entity.pdbx_description
1 polymer ?
#
loop_
_entity_poly.entity_id
_entity_poly.type
_entity_poly.pdbx_seq_one_letter_code
_entity_poly.pdbx_strand_id
1 'polypeptide(L)'
;KQLQKDYKPKMFSYVHTYEELKAKGMDTIAYISVDNASMINAWKDLKFGDEMLLSDGNGDFTKAVSCELDLSDKPIGLGVRSKRYAMHVKDGVVKILN
;
A
#
# COMPACT_ATOMS: atom_id res chain seq x y z
N LYS A 1 21.39 8.15 18.03
CA LYS A 1 20.47 9.28 17.80
C LYS A 1 20.65 9.97 16.43
N GLN A 2 21.79 9.81 15.73
CA GLN A 2 21.96 10.31 14.36
C GLN A 2 21.37 9.38 13.27
N LEU A 3 21.39 8.05 13.49
CA LEU A 3 20.93 7.04 12.53
C LEU A 3 19.41 7.04 12.21
N GLN A 4 18.60 7.80 12.95
CA GLN A 4 17.16 7.92 12.69
C GLN A 4 16.81 9.12 11.80
N LYS A 5 17.72 10.08 11.59
CA LYS A 5 17.43 11.28 10.77
C LYS A 5 17.51 11.03 9.27
N ASP A 6 18.30 10.04 8.86
CA ASP A 6 18.47 9.68 7.44
C ASP A 6 17.67 8.44 7.04
N TYR A 7 17.01 7.78 8.01
CA TYR A 7 16.08 6.71 7.72
C TYR A 7 14.77 7.33 7.23
N LYS A 8 14.68 7.53 5.91
CA LYS A 8 13.39 7.60 5.23
C LYS A 8 12.89 6.17 5.13
N PRO A 9 11.93 5.70 5.96
CA PRO A 9 11.34 4.41 5.73
C PRO A 9 10.77 4.42 4.31
N LYS A 10 11.42 3.73 3.38
CA LYS A 10 10.75 3.26 2.17
C LYS A 10 9.74 2.25 2.69
N MET A 11 8.54 2.73 3.04
CA MET A 11 7.56 1.91 3.76
C MET A 11 7.19 0.65 2.96
N PHE A 12 7.49 0.64 1.66
CA PHE A 12 7.36 -0.53 0.81
C PHE A 12 8.60 -0.65 -0.06
N SER A 13 9.16 -1.84 -0.14
CA SER A 13 10.29 -2.18 -1.04
C SER A 13 9.82 -2.19 -2.50
N TYR A 14 9.32 -1.06 -2.99
CA TYR A 14 9.03 -0.90 -4.40
C TYR A 14 10.32 -0.60 -5.15
N VAL A 15 10.39 -1.17 -6.34
CA VAL A 15 11.52 -1.01 -7.27
C VAL A 15 11.51 0.39 -7.90
N HIS A 16 10.33 1.02 -7.98
CA HIS A 16 10.13 2.30 -8.64
C HIS A 16 9.78 3.43 -7.68
N THR A 17 10.23 4.64 -8.02
CA THR A 17 9.84 5.87 -7.33
C THR A 17 8.53 6.44 -7.90
N TYR A 18 7.86 7.31 -7.14
CA TYR A 18 6.71 8.08 -7.62
C TYR A 18 6.99 8.75 -8.97
N GLU A 19 8.11 9.47 -9.06
CA GLU A 19 8.53 10.19 -10.27
C GLU A 19 8.73 9.27 -11.48
N GLU A 20 9.30 8.09 -11.29
CA GLU A 20 9.45 7.09 -12.35
C GLU A 20 8.10 6.58 -12.87
N LEU A 21 7.14 6.37 -11.96
CA LEU A 21 5.79 5.93 -12.32
C LEU A 21 5.01 7.06 -13.02
N LYS A 22 5.14 8.30 -12.56
CA LYS A 22 4.59 9.49 -13.23
C LYS A 22 5.18 9.67 -14.62
N ALA A 23 6.49 9.55 -14.78
CA ALA A 23 7.17 9.65 -16.08
C ALA A 23 6.73 8.56 -17.08
N LYS A 24 6.26 7.41 -16.58
CA LYS A 24 5.66 6.33 -17.39
C LYS A 24 4.18 6.56 -17.75
N GLY A 25 3.61 7.69 -17.35
CA GLY A 25 2.23 8.06 -17.68
C GLY A 25 1.18 7.57 -16.68
N MET A 26 1.57 7.21 -15.46
CA MET A 26 0.59 6.88 -14.41
C MET A 26 -0.10 8.15 -13.92
N ASP A 27 -1.43 8.17 -13.98
CA ASP A 27 -2.22 9.32 -13.50
C ASP A 27 -2.23 9.38 -11.97
N THR A 28 -2.46 8.22 -11.34
CA THR A 28 -2.59 8.06 -9.89
C THR A 28 -1.69 6.94 -9.40
N ILE A 29 -0.99 7.18 -8.30
CA ILE A 29 -0.20 6.18 -7.59
C ILE A 29 -0.76 6.13 -6.17
N ALA A 30 -1.18 4.93 -5.74
CA ALA A 30 -1.86 4.74 -4.47
C ALA A 30 -1.32 3.51 -3.73
N TYR A 31 -1.21 3.64 -2.41
CA TYR A 31 -1.04 2.52 -1.48
C TYR A 31 -2.37 2.21 -0.83
N ILE A 32 -2.67 0.93 -0.69
CA ILE A 32 -3.88 0.44 -0.04
C ILE A 32 -3.50 -0.44 1.15
N SER A 33 -4.21 -0.29 2.26
CA SER A 33 -4.10 -1.20 3.41
C SER A 33 -5.46 -1.49 4.00
N VAL A 34 -5.60 -2.65 4.65
CA VAL A 34 -6.80 -3.02 5.41
C VAL A 34 -6.91 -2.32 6.78
N ASP A 35 -6.09 -1.31 7.01
CA ASP A 35 -6.20 -0.48 8.21
C ASP A 35 -7.29 0.57 8.04
N ASN A 36 -7.90 0.97 9.16
CA ASN A 36 -8.94 1.99 9.15
C ASN A 36 -8.40 3.38 8.75
N ALA A 37 -9.30 4.26 8.34
CA ALA A 37 -8.94 5.61 7.87
C ALA A 37 -8.15 6.42 8.89
N SER A 38 -8.41 6.25 10.20
CA SER A 38 -7.66 6.94 11.25
C SER A 38 -6.18 6.51 11.28
N MET A 39 -5.91 5.22 11.11
CA MET A 39 -4.55 4.68 11.03
C MET A 39 -3.83 5.17 9.77
N ILE A 40 -4.51 5.11 8.62
CA ILE A 40 -3.98 5.66 7.37
C ILE A 40 -3.69 7.16 7.50
N ASN A 41 -4.55 7.92 8.18
CA ASN A 41 -4.34 9.34 8.39
C ASN A 41 -3.12 9.62 9.29
N ALA A 42 -2.90 8.80 10.33
CA ALA A 42 -1.71 8.89 11.17
C ALA A 42 -0.42 8.61 10.39
N TRP A 43 -0.50 7.90 9.27
CA TRP A 43 0.67 7.63 8.44
C TRP A 43 1.05 8.81 7.56
N LYS A 44 0.16 9.79 7.29
CA LYS A 44 0.46 10.92 6.38
C LYS A 44 1.75 11.67 6.73
N ASP A 45 2.10 11.73 8.02
CA ASP A 45 3.31 12.39 8.52
C ASP A 45 4.60 11.62 8.20
N LEU A 46 4.50 10.37 7.73
CA LEU A 46 5.63 9.52 7.32
C LEU A 46 6.19 9.88 5.93
N LYS A 47 5.69 10.95 5.31
CA LYS A 47 6.20 11.55 4.06
C LYS A 47 6.28 10.55 2.90
N PHE A 48 5.13 10.05 2.46
CA PHE A 48 5.06 9.11 1.35
C PHE A 48 5.41 9.68 -0.01
N GLY A 49 5.46 11.01 -0.16
CA GLY A 49 5.48 11.67 -1.46
C GLY A 49 4.08 12.17 -1.80
N ASP A 50 3.75 12.23 -3.09
CA ASP A 50 2.44 12.63 -3.62
C ASP A 50 1.49 11.42 -3.81
N GLU A 51 1.90 10.23 -3.35
CA GLU A 51 1.10 9.01 -3.37
C GLU A 51 -0.16 9.12 -2.51
N MET A 52 -1.27 8.60 -3.03
CA MET A 52 -2.50 8.45 -2.27
C MET A 52 -2.39 7.30 -1.28
N LEU A 53 -2.96 7.47 -0.08
CA LEU A 53 -3.15 6.36 0.86
C LEU A 53 -4.63 6.05 0.97
N LEU A 54 -5.00 4.80 0.69
CA LEU A 54 -6.37 4.31 0.67
C LEU A 54 -6.58 3.34 1.83
N SER A 55 -7.68 3.54 2.55
CA SER A 55 -8.15 2.61 3.58
C SER A 55 -9.13 1.63 2.94
N ASP A 56 -8.84 0.34 3.11
CA ASP A 56 -9.73 -0.79 2.82
C ASP A 56 -10.08 -1.48 4.14
N GLY A 57 -10.58 -0.73 5.13
CA GLY A 57 -10.72 -1.19 6.52
C GLY A 57 -11.57 -2.45 6.70
N ASN A 58 -12.49 -2.74 5.77
CA ASN A 58 -13.27 -3.98 5.77
C ASN A 58 -12.61 -5.13 4.98
N GLY A 59 -11.59 -4.84 4.18
CA GLY A 59 -10.93 -5.80 3.29
C GLY A 59 -11.75 -6.15 2.04
N ASP A 60 -12.81 -5.41 1.74
CA ASP A 60 -13.74 -5.71 0.65
C ASP A 60 -13.03 -5.67 -0.71
N PHE A 61 -12.20 -4.64 -0.93
CA PHE A 61 -11.41 -4.54 -2.16
C PHE A 61 -10.35 -5.64 -2.21
N THR A 62 -9.60 -5.82 -1.13
CA THR A 62 -8.54 -6.82 -1.01
C THR A 62 -9.06 -8.23 -1.34
N LYS A 63 -10.25 -8.58 -0.85
CA LYS A 63 -10.93 -9.83 -1.15
C LYS A 63 -11.41 -9.91 -2.60
N ALA A 64 -11.95 -8.83 -3.14
CA ALA A 64 -12.41 -8.80 -4.54
C ALA A 64 -11.28 -9.07 -5.54
N VAL A 65 -10.04 -8.69 -5.19
CA VAL A 65 -8.84 -8.93 -6.01
C VAL A 65 -8.06 -10.17 -5.57
N SER A 66 -8.64 -11.03 -4.71
CA SER A 66 -8.06 -12.29 -4.23
C SER A 66 -6.68 -12.12 -3.55
N CYS A 67 -6.46 -10.98 -2.92
CA CYS A 67 -5.20 -10.61 -2.28
C CYS A 67 -5.27 -10.65 -0.75
N GLU A 68 -6.27 -11.30 -0.17
CA GLU A 68 -6.37 -11.53 1.27
C GLU A 68 -5.33 -12.56 1.76
N LEU A 69 -4.88 -12.37 2.98
CA LEU A 69 -3.97 -13.23 3.73
C LEU A 69 -4.49 -13.37 5.15
N ASP A 70 -4.91 -14.56 5.53
CA ASP A 70 -5.29 -14.85 6.91
C ASP A 70 -4.04 -15.12 7.76
N LEU A 71 -3.83 -14.26 8.77
CA LEU A 71 -2.76 -14.37 9.75
C LEU A 71 -3.29 -14.61 11.17
N SER A 72 -4.54 -15.05 11.29
CA SER A 72 -5.17 -15.35 12.58
C SER A 72 -4.49 -16.50 13.32
N ASP A 73 -3.89 -17.44 12.58
CA ASP A 73 -3.18 -18.60 13.11
C ASP A 73 -1.71 -18.33 13.45
N LYS A 74 -1.19 -17.15 13.11
CA LYS A 74 0.22 -16.80 13.33
C LYS A 74 0.40 -16.21 14.73
N PRO A 75 1.57 -16.39 15.38
CA PRO A 75 1.86 -15.80 16.69
C PRO A 75 1.69 -14.27 16.74
N ILE A 76 1.80 -13.60 15.58
CA ILE A 76 1.59 -12.16 15.46
C ILE A 76 0.11 -11.75 15.53
N GLY A 77 -0.83 -12.67 15.30
CA GLY A 77 -2.27 -12.49 15.55
C GLY A 77 -2.90 -11.30 14.83
N LEU A 78 -2.64 -11.14 13.53
CA LEU A 78 -3.05 -9.93 12.78
C LEU A 78 -4.44 -10.02 12.13
N GLY A 79 -5.10 -11.17 12.18
CA GLY A 79 -6.35 -11.40 11.45
C GLY A 79 -6.13 -11.44 9.93
N VAL A 80 -7.19 -11.17 9.17
CA VAL A 80 -7.12 -11.06 7.71
C VAL A 80 -6.46 -9.75 7.30
N ARG A 81 -5.43 -9.83 6.45
CA ARG A 81 -4.64 -8.71 5.94
C ARG A 81 -4.57 -8.71 4.42
N SER A 82 -4.17 -7.58 3.85
CA SER A 82 -3.75 -7.52 2.45
C SER A 82 -2.36 -8.16 2.30
N LYS A 83 -2.22 -9.05 1.31
CA LYS A 83 -0.91 -9.45 0.78
C LYS A 83 -0.18 -8.20 0.28
N ARG A 84 1.15 -8.29 0.19
CA ARG A 84 1.93 -7.31 -0.56
C ARG A 84 1.80 -7.64 -2.04
N TYR A 85 1.28 -6.70 -2.80
CA TYR A 85 1.15 -6.81 -4.25
C TYR A 85 1.36 -5.45 -4.93
N ALA A 86 1.52 -5.50 -6.24
CA ALA A 86 1.48 -4.37 -7.14
C ALA A 86 0.41 -4.56 -8.20
N MET A 87 -0.32 -3.49 -8.51
CA MET A 87 -1.38 -3.55 -9.50
C MET A 87 -1.27 -2.38 -10.49
N HIS A 88 -1.30 -2.70 -11.78
CA HIS A 88 -1.51 -1.70 -12.82
C HIS A 88 -2.96 -1.78 -13.28
N VAL A 89 -3.72 -0.71 -13.06
CA VAL A 89 -5.12 -0.59 -13.42
C VAL A 89 -5.24 0.44 -14.54
N LYS A 90 -5.93 0.07 -15.62
CA LYS A 90 -6.25 0.97 -16.73
C LYS A 90 -7.74 0.92 -17.01
N ASP A 91 -8.40 2.07 -16.94
CA ASP A 91 -9.84 2.23 -17.17
C ASP A 91 -10.69 1.27 -16.32
N GLY A 92 -10.33 1.14 -15.03
CA GLY A 92 -11.00 0.24 -14.08
C GLY A 92 -10.68 -1.25 -14.26
N VAL A 93 -9.84 -1.62 -15.23
CA VAL A 93 -9.45 -3.01 -15.50
C VAL A 93 -8.03 -3.27 -15.03
N VAL A 94 -7.86 -4.30 -14.20
CA VAL A 94 -6.54 -4.79 -13.77
C VAL A 94 -5.81 -5.38 -14.96
N LYS A 95 -4.65 -4.81 -15.33
CA LYS A 95 -3.79 -5.29 -16.42
C LYS A 95 -2.67 -6.18 -15.91
N ILE A 96 -2.12 -5.86 -14.74
CA ILE A 96 -1.05 -6.60 -14.09
C ILE A 96 -1.37 -6.65 -12.59
N LEU A 97 -1.22 -7.83 -12.00
CA LEU A 97 -1.26 -8.06 -10.55
C LEU A 97 -0.09 -8.99 -10.20
N ASN A 98 0.80 -8.56 -9.31
CA ASN A 98 2.00 -9.28 -8.88
C ASN A 98 2.13 -9.29 -7.37
#